data_AF-A0A0F3NC71-F1
#
_entry.id   AF-A0A0F3NC71-F1
#
_cell.length_a   1.000
_cell.length_b   1.000
_cell.length_c   1.000
_cell.angle_alpha   90.00
_cell.angle_beta   90.00
_cell.angle_gamma   90.00
#
_symmetry.space_group_name_H-M   'P 1'
#
loop_
_entity.id
_entity.type
_entity.pdbx_description
1 polymer ?
#
loop_
_entity_poly.entity_id
_entity_poly.type
_entity_poly.pdbx_seq_one_letter_code
_entity_poly.pdbx_strand_id
1 'polypeptide(L)'
;MASAIRLLSIDAIQNAASGHPGMPLGMADVAAVLFSKFLRFSVQNPNWINRDRLVMSNGHGSMLIYSILHLLGYISVDDIKKFRQLHSITPGHPEYGCTPGIEATTGPLGQGLGCAVGMAIAERMLAQRFGGDLIDHYTYVMAGDSRCCVVCFFLVI
;
A
#
# COMPACT_ATOMS: atom_id res chain seq x y z
N MET A 1 -11.01 -8.72 9.62
CA MET A 1 -9.88 -8.18 8.84
C MET A 1 -9.17 -7.05 9.59
N ALA A 2 -9.83 -5.94 9.92
CA ALA A 2 -9.17 -4.79 10.57
C ALA A 2 -8.45 -5.12 11.90
N SER A 3 -9.05 -5.90 12.80
CA SER A 3 -8.39 -6.32 14.05
C SER A 3 -7.13 -7.14 13.80
N ALA A 4 -7.10 -7.97 12.75
CA ALA A 4 -5.90 -8.73 12.39
C ALA A 4 -4.77 -7.81 11.92
N ILE A 5 -5.09 -6.79 11.11
CA ILE A 5 -4.15 -5.75 10.69
C ILE A 5 -3.55 -5.03 11.91
N ARG A 6 -4.39 -4.68 12.89
CA ARG A 6 -3.95 -4.03 14.13
C ARG A 6 -2.99 -4.90 14.92
N LEU A 7 -3.34 -6.16 15.16
CA LEU A 7 -2.51 -7.09 15.93
C LEU A 7 -1.18 -7.37 15.23
N LEU A 8 -1.19 -7.68 13.93
CA LEU A 8 0.04 -7.86 13.14
C LEU A 8 0.95 -6.63 13.19
N SER A 9 0.36 -5.43 13.09
CA SER A 9 1.12 -4.18 13.16
C SER A 9 1.74 -3.96 14.54
N ILE A 10 1.00 -4.18 15.63
CA ILE A 10 1.51 -4.04 16.99
C ILE A 10 2.65 -5.02 17.23
N ASP A 11 2.44 -6.30 16.95
CA ASP A 11 3.39 -7.37 17.28
C ASP A 11 4.70 -7.22 16.49
N ALA A 12 4.63 -6.90 15.19
CA ALA A 12 5.82 -6.71 14.37
C ALA A 12 6.64 -5.47 14.80
N ILE A 13 5.97 -4.37 15.13
CA ILE A 13 6.62 -3.13 15.57
C ILE A 13 7.28 -3.34 16.94
N GLN A 14 6.59 -4.05 17.84
CA GLN A 14 7.12 -4.41 19.14
C GLN A 14 8.34 -5.33 19.01
N ASN A 15 8.27 -6.36 18.15
CA ASN A 15 9.37 -7.27 17.89
C ASN A 15 10.61 -6.56 17.30
N ALA A 16 10.40 -5.57 16.43
CA ALA A 16 11.48 -4.78 15.85
C ALA A 16 12.02 -3.69 16.80
N ALA A 17 11.37 -3.44 17.93
CA ALA A 17 11.60 -2.27 18.81
C ALA A 17 11.66 -0.93 18.05
N SER A 18 10.99 -0.84 16.90
CA SER A 18 11.08 0.28 15.96
C SER A 18 9.88 0.27 15.00
N GLY A 19 9.26 1.42 14.78
CA GLY A 19 8.16 1.56 13.81
C GLY A 19 7.13 2.62 14.22
N HIS A 20 6.07 2.74 13.42
CA HIS A 20 5.00 3.73 13.62
C HIS A 20 3.66 3.01 13.78
N PRO A 21 3.20 2.73 15.02
CA PRO A 21 1.98 1.95 15.25
C PRO A 21 0.71 2.76 14.99
N GLY A 22 0.73 4.08 15.24
CA GLY A 22 -0.48 4.92 15.21
C GLY A 22 -1.21 4.89 13.87
N MET A 23 -0.49 5.08 12.76
CA MET A 23 -1.12 5.13 11.44
C MET A 23 -1.74 3.77 11.03
N PRO A 24 -1.02 2.62 11.09
CA PRO A 24 -1.63 1.32 10.82
C PRO A 24 -2.86 1.00 11.67
N LEU A 25 -2.85 1.39 12.96
CA LEU A 25 -3.98 1.18 13.87
C LEU A 25 -5.21 2.01 13.49
N GLY A 26 -5.01 3.28 13.14
CA GLY A 26 -6.08 4.19 12.73
C GLY A 26 -6.64 3.87 11.34
N MET A 27 -5.78 3.43 10.42
CA MET A 27 -6.17 3.15 9.03
C MET A 27 -6.67 1.72 8.79
N ALA A 28 -6.63 0.84 9.79
CA ALA A 28 -6.98 -0.57 9.61
C ALA A 28 -8.41 -0.80 9.08
N ASP A 29 -9.40 -0.04 9.54
CA ASP A 29 -10.78 -0.18 9.04
C ASP A 29 -10.92 0.33 7.61
N VAL A 30 -10.29 1.47 7.31
CA VAL A 30 -10.26 2.06 5.96
C VAL A 30 -9.63 1.10 4.98
N ALA A 31 -8.47 0.53 5.33
CA ALA A 31 -7.77 -0.41 4.48
C ALA A 31 -8.53 -1.73 4.33
N ALA A 32 -9.14 -2.24 5.40
CA ALA A 32 -9.99 -3.43 5.33
C ALA A 32 -11.17 -3.22 4.36
N VAL A 33 -11.83 -2.06 4.40
CA VAL A 33 -12.91 -1.73 3.47
C VAL A 33 -12.40 -1.60 2.03
N LEU A 34 -11.32 -0.86 1.82
CA LEU A 34 -10.72 -0.68 0.49
C LEU A 34 -10.42 -2.04 -0.17
N PHE A 35 -9.67 -2.90 0.51
CA PHE A 35 -9.23 -4.18 -0.04
C PHE A 35 -10.35 -5.23 -0.15
N SER A 36 -11.39 -5.17 0.69
CA SER A 36 -12.48 -6.15 0.65
C SER A 36 -13.64 -5.77 -0.27
N LYS A 37 -13.80 -4.48 -0.61
CA LYS A 37 -14.98 -4.00 -1.34
C LYS A 37 -14.70 -3.26 -2.64
N PHE A 38 -13.53 -2.62 -2.78
CA PHE A 38 -13.30 -1.66 -3.86
C PHE A 38 -12.11 -2.00 -4.73
N LEU A 39 -10.98 -2.36 -4.13
CA LEU A 39 -9.73 -2.57 -4.85
C LEU A 39 -9.82 -3.82 -5.74
N ARG A 40 -9.61 -3.65 -7.06
CA ARG A 40 -9.46 -4.76 -8.01
C ARG A 40 -7.99 -5.17 -8.08
N PHE A 41 -7.68 -6.37 -7.62
CA PHE A 41 -6.34 -6.94 -7.70
C PHE A 41 -6.43 -8.46 -7.89
N SER A 42 -5.33 -9.08 -8.31
CA SER A 42 -5.24 -10.53 -8.46
C SER A 42 -4.21 -11.09 -7.50
N VAL A 43 -4.64 -11.98 -6.61
CA VAL A 43 -3.74 -12.63 -5.66
C VAL A 43 -2.72 -13.53 -6.39
N GLN A 44 -3.15 -14.16 -7.47
CA GLN A 44 -2.34 -15.08 -8.26
C GLN A 44 -1.40 -14.36 -9.22
N ASN A 45 -1.74 -13.13 -9.62
CA ASN A 45 -0.92 -12.33 -10.52
C ASN A 45 -0.80 -10.86 -10.04
N PRO A 46 0.14 -10.57 -9.13
CA PRO A 46 0.40 -9.21 -8.66
C PRO A 46 0.81 -8.24 -9.78
N ASN A 47 1.28 -8.75 -10.92
CA ASN A 47 1.71 -7.96 -12.07
C ASN A 47 0.62 -7.81 -13.14
N TRP A 48 -0.62 -8.20 -12.86
CA TRP A 48 -1.76 -8.01 -13.77
C TRP A 48 -1.86 -6.53 -14.17
N ILE A 49 -1.77 -6.26 -15.48
CA ILE A 49 -1.66 -4.90 -16.01
C ILE A 49 -2.84 -4.01 -15.59
N ASN A 50 -4.06 -4.54 -15.63
CA ASN A 50 -5.30 -3.80 -15.35
C ASN A 50 -5.81 -3.94 -13.89
N ARG A 51 -4.93 -4.32 -12.95
CA ARG A 51 -5.25 -4.19 -11.51
C ARG A 51 -5.30 -2.71 -11.13
N ASP A 52 -6.07 -2.37 -10.10
CA ASP A 52 -6.00 -1.05 -9.47
C ASP A 52 -4.64 -0.86 -8.76
N ARG A 53 -4.16 0.37 -8.70
CA ARG A 53 -2.89 0.72 -8.04
C ARG A 53 -3.18 1.29 -6.66
N LEU A 54 -2.39 0.92 -5.66
CA LEU A 54 -2.42 1.54 -4.33
C LEU A 54 -1.03 2.09 -3.98
N VAL A 55 -0.94 3.38 -3.70
CA VAL A 55 0.29 4.03 -3.24
C VAL A 55 0.16 4.50 -1.80
N MET A 56 1.06 4.02 -0.94
CA MET A 56 1.18 4.48 0.45
C MET A 56 2.07 5.72 0.54
N SER A 57 1.51 6.92 0.31
CA SER A 57 2.26 8.19 0.41
C SER A 57 2.72 8.50 1.83
N ASN A 58 1.96 8.06 2.83
CA ASN A 58 2.33 8.03 4.25
C ASN A 58 3.15 6.77 4.60
N GLY A 59 4.26 6.54 3.90
CA GLY A 59 5.06 5.32 3.97
C GLY A 59 5.60 4.94 5.36
N HIS A 60 5.58 5.85 6.33
CA HIS A 60 6.01 5.55 7.71
C HIS A 60 5.13 4.47 8.38
N GLY A 61 3.85 4.36 7.99
CA GLY A 61 2.93 3.31 8.44
C GLY A 61 2.98 2.04 7.58
N SER A 62 4.17 1.63 7.15
CA SER A 62 4.43 0.49 6.27
C SER A 62 3.84 -0.84 6.76
N MET A 63 3.75 -1.03 8.08
CA MET A 63 3.11 -2.23 8.64
C MET A 63 1.64 -2.40 8.26
N LEU A 64 0.93 -1.32 7.88
CA LEU A 64 -0.43 -1.42 7.36
C LEU A 64 -0.46 -2.27 6.08
N ILE A 65 0.36 -1.89 5.09
CA ILE A 65 0.40 -2.61 3.81
C ILE A 65 1.01 -3.98 3.97
N TYR A 66 2.07 -4.16 4.77
CA TYR A 66 2.65 -5.49 4.98
C TYR A 66 1.65 -6.44 5.64
N SER A 67 0.89 -5.98 6.64
CA SER A 67 -0.18 -6.80 7.24
C SER A 67 -1.21 -7.24 6.20
N ILE A 68 -1.58 -6.36 5.27
CA ILE A 68 -2.53 -6.68 4.20
C ILE A 68 -1.92 -7.65 3.20
N LEU A 69 -0.69 -7.40 2.74
CA LEU A 69 0.03 -8.30 1.82
C LEU A 69 0.18 -9.70 2.43
N HIS A 70 0.40 -9.80 3.74
CA HIS A 70 0.40 -11.07 4.44
C HIS A 70 -0.99 -11.74 4.42
N LEU A 71 -2.05 -11.00 4.74
CA LEU A 71 -3.43 -11.52 4.71
C LEU A 71 -3.89 -11.93 3.30
N LEU A 72 -3.32 -11.32 2.26
CA LEU A 72 -3.52 -11.71 0.86
C LEU A 72 -2.65 -12.89 0.42
N GLY A 73 -1.68 -13.31 1.24
CA GLY A 73 -0.78 -14.42 0.95
C GLY A 73 0.44 -14.06 0.10
N TYR A 74 0.76 -12.77 -0.07
CA TYR A 74 1.94 -12.34 -0.83
C TYR A 74 3.25 -12.50 -0.07
N ILE A 75 3.19 -12.36 1.25
CA ILE A 75 4.34 -12.51 2.15
C ILE A 75 3.96 -13.40 3.33
N SER A 76 4.95 -14.09 3.87
CA SER A 76 4.74 -15.01 4.99
C SER A 76 4.68 -14.26 6.32
N VAL A 77 4.18 -14.93 7.36
CA VAL A 77 4.23 -14.38 8.74
C VAL A 77 5.68 -14.25 9.22
N ASP A 78 6.60 -15.06 8.71
CA ASP A 78 8.02 -14.98 9.09
C ASP A 78 8.71 -13.76 8.46
N ASP A 79 8.22 -13.27 7.32
CA ASP A 79 8.64 -12.00 6.76
C ASP A 79 8.18 -10.84 7.66
N ILE A 80 6.94 -10.87 8.14
CA ILE A 80 6.42 -9.88 9.10
C ILE A 80 7.27 -9.82 10.38
N LYS A 81 7.68 -10.97 10.92
CA LYS A 81 8.57 -11.02 12.10
C LYS A 81 9.93 -10.37 11.84
N LYS A 82 10.38 -10.32 10.57
CA LYS A 82 11.63 -9.67 10.16
C LYS A 82 11.44 -8.19 9.81
N PHE A 83 10.34 -7.54 10.22
CA PHE A 83 10.15 -6.12 10.02
C PHE A 83 11.37 -5.30 10.47
N ARG A 84 11.85 -4.42 9.58
CA ARG A 84 13.03 -3.55 9.78
C ARG A 84 14.36 -4.28 10.02
N GLN A 85 14.43 -5.58 9.77
CA GLN A 85 15.68 -6.32 9.86
C GLN A 85 16.46 -6.24 8.55
N LEU A 86 17.78 -6.35 8.64
CA LEU A 86 18.67 -6.36 7.49
C LEU A 86 18.28 -7.49 6.53
N HIS A 87 18.23 -7.17 5.23
CA HIS A 87 17.81 -8.09 4.15
C HIS A 87 16.37 -8.63 4.26
N SER A 88 15.53 -8.04 5.11
CA SER A 88 14.10 -8.38 5.11
C SER A 88 13.39 -7.78 3.89
N ILE A 89 12.33 -8.46 3.45
CA ILE A 89 11.40 -7.91 2.44
C ILE A 89 10.33 -7.01 3.07
N THR A 90 10.50 -6.61 4.32
CA THR A 90 9.62 -5.71 5.08
C THR A 90 10.41 -4.53 5.65
N PRO A 91 10.99 -3.69 4.78
CA PRO A 91 11.78 -2.53 5.19
C PRO A 91 10.95 -1.50 5.95
N GLY A 92 11.62 -0.57 6.63
CA GLY A 92 10.95 0.41 7.51
C GLY A 92 9.97 1.34 6.80
N HIS A 93 10.17 1.57 5.50
CA HIS A 93 9.23 2.20 4.57
C HIS A 93 9.07 1.27 3.35
N PRO A 94 7.96 1.32 2.60
CA PRO A 94 7.76 0.47 1.43
C PRO A 94 8.79 0.73 0.35
N GLU A 95 9.35 -0.34 -0.22
CA GLU A 95 10.34 -0.29 -1.28
C GLU A 95 9.87 -1.10 -2.49
N TYR A 96 9.74 -0.45 -3.66
CA TYR A 96 9.41 -1.10 -4.92
C TYR A 96 10.50 -2.10 -5.31
N GLY A 97 10.09 -3.28 -5.77
CA GLY A 97 10.98 -4.37 -6.16
C GLY A 97 11.54 -5.21 -4.99
N CYS A 98 11.41 -4.73 -3.75
CA CYS A 98 11.79 -5.47 -2.54
C CYS A 98 10.65 -6.36 -2.05
N THR A 99 9.45 -5.79 -1.91
CA THR A 99 8.25 -6.49 -1.43
C THR A 99 7.24 -6.65 -2.57
N PRO A 100 6.68 -7.86 -2.81
CA PRO A 100 5.64 -8.04 -3.82
C PRO A 100 4.39 -7.22 -3.50
N GLY A 101 3.80 -6.57 -4.51
CA GLY A 101 2.61 -5.74 -4.37
C GLY A 101 2.85 -4.30 -3.92
N ILE A 102 4.10 -3.88 -3.71
CA ILE A 102 4.44 -2.47 -3.49
C ILE A 102 4.63 -1.77 -4.84
N GLU A 103 3.80 -0.77 -5.12
CA GLU A 103 3.77 -0.06 -6.40
C GLU A 103 4.84 1.02 -6.53
N ALA A 104 5.30 1.60 -5.41
CA ALA A 104 6.30 2.66 -5.39
C ALA A 104 7.07 2.66 -4.07
N THR A 105 8.36 3.02 -4.13
CA THR A 105 9.14 3.32 -2.93
C THR A 105 8.69 4.64 -2.34
N THR A 106 8.29 4.63 -1.06
CA THR A 106 7.84 5.83 -0.35
C THR A 106 8.56 5.98 0.99
N GLY A 107 8.26 7.05 1.73
CA GLY A 107 8.97 7.44 2.95
C GLY A 107 9.14 8.95 3.01
N PRO A 108 9.76 9.57 1.98
CA PRO A 108 9.70 11.01 1.77
C PRO A 108 8.26 11.46 1.53
N LEU A 109 7.70 12.19 2.49
CA LEU A 109 6.29 12.60 2.48
C LEU A 109 5.94 13.40 1.21
N GLY A 110 4.81 13.06 0.60
CA GLY A 110 4.30 13.71 -0.61
C GLY A 110 4.77 13.08 -1.92
N GLN A 111 5.91 12.37 -1.94
CA GLN A 111 6.41 11.72 -3.16
C GLN A 111 5.44 10.66 -3.68
N GLY A 112 4.85 9.86 -2.78
CA GLY A 112 3.87 8.83 -3.17
C GLY A 112 2.62 9.41 -3.84
N LEU A 113 2.20 10.63 -3.47
CA LEU A 113 1.10 11.32 -4.15
C LEU A 113 1.48 11.68 -5.59
N GLY A 114 2.70 12.20 -5.81
CA GLY A 114 3.22 12.45 -7.16
C GLY A 114 3.31 11.18 -8.00
N CYS A 115 3.77 10.07 -7.42
CA CYS A 115 3.78 8.76 -8.08
C CYS A 115 2.36 8.31 -8.47
N ALA A 116 1.39 8.44 -7.57
CA ALA A 116 0.00 8.09 -7.84
C ALA A 116 -0.59 8.93 -9.00
N VAL A 117 -0.34 10.24 -9.01
CA VAL A 117 -0.74 11.12 -10.14
C VAL A 117 -0.13 10.62 -11.45
N GLY A 118 1.16 10.27 -11.47
CA GLY A 118 1.82 9.72 -12.65
C GLY A 118 1.21 8.38 -13.11
N MET A 119 0.87 7.49 -12.18
CA MET A 119 0.20 6.21 -12.49
C MET A 119 -1.17 6.43 -13.13
N ALA A 120 -1.96 7.37 -12.62
CA ALA A 120 -3.27 7.67 -13.19
C ALA A 120 -3.19 8.35 -14.57
N ILE A 121 -2.22 9.26 -14.77
CA ILE A 121 -1.95 9.83 -16.10
C ILE A 121 -1.57 8.71 -17.08
N ALA A 122 -0.72 7.76 -16.67
CA ALA A 122 -0.33 6.64 -17.51
C ALA A 122 -1.53 5.76 -17.89
N GLU A 123 -2.43 5.48 -16.94
CA GLU A 123 -3.67 4.75 -17.21
C GLU A 123 -4.51 5.47 -18.28
N ARG A 124 -4.77 6.78 -18.12
CA ARG A 124 -5.57 7.57 -19.07
C ARG A 124 -4.96 7.61 -20.46
N MET A 125 -3.63 7.77 -20.55
CA MET A 125 -2.92 7.76 -21.82
C MET A 125 -3.01 6.40 -22.51
N LEU A 126 -2.93 5.30 -21.74
CA LEU A 126 -3.06 3.95 -22.28
C LEU A 126 -4.51 3.64 -22.70
N ALA A 127 -5.50 4.03 -21.89
CA ALA A 127 -6.91 3.89 -22.23
C ALA A 127 -7.27 4.68 -23.50
N GLN A 128 -6.74 5.90 -23.67
CA GLN A 128 -6.93 6.67 -24.89
C GLN A 128 -6.26 6.02 -26.12
N ARG A 129 -5.11 5.37 -25.93
CA ARG A 129 -4.35 4.76 -27.04
C ARG A 129 -4.86 3.39 -27.46
N PHE A 130 -5.34 2.60 -26.51
CA PHE A 130 -5.69 1.19 -26.72
C PHE A 130 -7.17 0.87 -26.50
N GLY A 131 -7.94 1.80 -25.92
CA GLY A 131 -9.37 1.64 -25.63
C GLY A 131 -9.64 1.31 -24.15
N GLY A 132 -10.76 1.85 -23.63
CA GLY A 132 -11.20 1.65 -22.24
C GLY A 132 -11.65 0.22 -21.93
N ASP A 133 -11.93 -0.60 -22.94
CA ASP A 133 -12.25 -2.02 -22.76
C ASP A 133 -11.03 -2.86 -22.36
N LEU A 134 -9.81 -2.37 -22.67
CA LEU A 134 -8.55 -3.05 -22.36
C LEU A 134 -7.86 -2.47 -21.13
N ILE A 135 -7.93 -1.15 -20.95
CA ILE A 135 -7.31 -0.42 -19.84
C ILE A 135 -8.39 0.41 -19.16
N ASP A 136 -8.75 -0.02 -17.96
CA ASP A 136 -9.70 0.63 -17.07
C ASP A 136 -9.31 0.23 -15.65
N HIS A 137 -8.48 1.05 -15.00
CA HIS A 137 -8.11 0.83 -13.59
C HIS A 137 -7.96 2.11 -12.80
N TYR A 138 -8.23 2.01 -11.51
CA TYR A 138 -8.15 3.13 -10.59
C TYR A 138 -6.79 3.20 -9.92
N THR A 139 -6.36 4.42 -9.62
CA THR A 139 -5.23 4.65 -8.72
C THR A 139 -5.75 5.20 -7.39
N TYR A 140 -5.40 4.53 -6.31
CA TYR A 140 -5.69 4.92 -4.93
C TYR A 140 -4.41 5.37 -4.24
N VAL A 141 -4.55 6.36 -3.35
CA VAL A 141 -3.43 6.86 -2.54
C VAL A 141 -3.86 6.98 -1.08
N MET A 142 -3.02 6.49 -0.16
CA MET A 142 -3.16 6.80 1.26
C MET A 142 -2.18 7.91 1.63
N ALA A 143 -2.70 9.03 2.12
CA ALA A 143 -1.92 10.20 2.53
C ALA A 143 -2.42 10.72 3.89
N GLY A 144 -1.59 11.51 4.57
CA GLY A 144 -1.91 12.06 5.90
C GLY A 144 -1.26 13.42 6.16
N ASP A 145 -1.59 13.99 7.31
CA ASP A 145 -1.58 15.44 7.57
C ASP A 145 -0.23 16.15 7.45
N SER A 146 0.88 15.40 7.59
CA SER A 146 2.23 15.98 7.64
C SER A 146 2.68 16.79 6.40
N ARG A 147 1.94 16.78 5.28
CA ARG A 147 2.12 17.72 4.15
C ARG A 147 0.83 18.12 3.38
N CYS A 148 -0.32 17.55 3.70
CA CYS A 148 -1.62 17.98 3.19
C CYS A 148 -2.55 18.08 4.39
N CYS A 149 -3.17 19.25 4.65
CA CYS A 149 -4.15 19.49 5.73
C CYS A 149 -5.43 18.63 5.66
N VAL A 150 -5.37 17.36 5.24
CA VAL A 150 -6.56 16.52 5.02
C VAL A 150 -6.32 15.08 5.45
N VAL A 151 -7.18 14.64 6.37
CA VAL A 151 -7.44 13.25 6.73
C VAL A 151 -8.06 12.54 5.52
N CYS A 152 -7.36 11.54 4.96
CA CYS A 152 -7.85 10.60 3.95
C CYS A 152 -8.49 11.21 2.69
N PHE A 153 -7.69 11.53 1.67
CA PHE A 153 -8.21 11.52 0.30
C PHE A 153 -8.09 10.12 -0.30
N PHE A 154 -9.22 9.46 -0.51
CA PHE A 154 -9.35 8.55 -1.64
C PHE A 154 -9.46 9.41 -2.90
N LEU A 155 -8.33 9.88 -3.42
CA LEU A 155 -8.35 10.45 -4.75
C LEU A 155 -8.37 9.27 -5.72
N VAL A 156 -9.57 8.92 -6.17
CA VAL A 156 -9.74 8.15 -7.39
C VAL A 156 -9.40 9.11 -8.53
N ILE A 157 -8.20 8.98 -9.09
CA ILE A 157 -7.77 9.76 -10.27
C ILE A 157 -8.13 8.98 -11.54
#